data_AF-A0A552LRL8-F1
#
_entry.id   AF-A0A552LRL8-F1
#
_cell.length_a   1.000
_cell.length_b   1.000
_cell.length_c   1.000
_cell.angle_alpha   90.00
_cell.angle_beta   90.00
_cell.angle_gamma   90.00
#
_symmetry.space_group_name_H-M   'P 1'
#
loop_
_entity.id
_entity.type
_entity.pdbx_description
1 polymer ?
#
loop_
_entity_poly.entity_id
_entity_poly.type
_entity_poly.pdbx_seq_one_letter_code
_entity_poly.pdbx_strand_id
1 'polypeptide(L)'
;MSPSNSSWLYSTIALTIALIGLIIYGKFQIEQIKKKVMIEQFKSQELKKKLKLALHTIKKMENDPDLVHSRAFNLDYLRMRMDEAGFRSVIFNQIKVKITNLIGEALRPNTAKNALGIVGAGRQINETFDVTYEVEAQEGKSNKGVLFRIQIKLTKLPTQTSFATVNEITNCIKTVLSADSDQANWQPTIHGQIVLMSWDKKAKPTPLLVLEQSEEGVNITFRSHPLKTGIPLSGDVD
;
A
#
# COMPACT_ATOMS: atom_id res chain seq x y z
N MET A 1 -44.29 -71.65 31.90
CA MET A 1 -43.67 -70.84 30.82
C MET A 1 -42.98 -69.66 31.47
N SER A 2 -41.65 -69.75 31.61
CA SER A 2 -40.85 -68.71 32.26
C SER A 2 -40.39 -67.70 31.19
N PRO A 3 -40.59 -66.38 31.36
CA PRO A 3 -39.98 -65.40 30.48
C PRO A 3 -38.60 -65.07 31.03
N SER A 4 -37.60 -65.90 30.73
CA SER A 4 -36.21 -65.51 30.92
C SER A 4 -35.72 -64.84 29.63
N ASN A 5 -35.06 -63.68 29.75
CA ASN A 5 -34.08 -63.08 28.80
C ASN A 5 -34.41 -61.68 28.25
N SER A 6 -34.59 -60.67 29.11
CA SER A 6 -34.60 -59.26 28.66
C SER A 6 -33.36 -58.45 29.07
N SER A 7 -32.69 -58.77 30.18
CA SER A 7 -31.54 -57.98 30.70
C SER A 7 -30.29 -57.99 29.81
N TRP A 8 -30.02 -59.10 29.11
CA TRP A 8 -28.88 -59.20 28.18
C TRP A 8 -29.06 -58.35 26.91
N LEU A 9 -30.30 -58.21 26.45
CA LEU A 9 -30.64 -57.33 25.31
C LEU A 9 -30.45 -55.85 25.66
N TYR A 10 -30.83 -55.42 26.86
CA TYR A 10 -30.58 -54.04 27.29
C TYR A 10 -29.08 -53.72 27.42
N SER A 11 -28.29 -54.66 27.95
CA SER A 11 -26.84 -54.47 28.08
C SER A 11 -26.14 -54.36 26.72
N THR A 12 -26.57 -55.14 25.72
CA THR A 12 -25.97 -55.10 24.38
C THR A 12 -26.35 -53.82 23.62
N ILE A 13 -27.59 -53.34 23.77
CA ILE A 13 -28.05 -52.06 23.20
C ILE A 13 -27.33 -50.86 23.83
N ALA A 14 -27.15 -50.86 25.16
CA ALA A 14 -26.42 -49.79 25.84
C ALA A 14 -24.95 -49.73 25.38
N LEU A 15 -24.31 -50.89 25.23
CA LEU A 15 -22.93 -50.99 24.75
C LEU A 15 -22.79 -50.51 23.30
N THR A 16 -23.73 -50.85 22.42
CA THR A 16 -23.68 -50.40 21.01
C THR A 16 -23.87 -48.90 20.89
N ILE A 17 -24.76 -48.28 21.67
CA ILE A 17 -24.91 -46.82 21.69
C ILE A 17 -23.64 -46.14 22.20
N ALA A 18 -23.02 -46.68 23.26
CA ALA A 18 -21.76 -46.16 23.77
C ALA A 18 -20.63 -46.23 22.71
N LEU A 19 -20.55 -47.35 21.98
CA LEU A 19 -19.60 -47.53 20.88
C LEU A 19 -19.81 -46.53 19.74
N ILE A 20 -21.06 -46.29 19.34
CA ILE A 20 -21.40 -45.31 18.31
C ILE A 20 -21.00 -43.90 18.76
N GLY A 21 -21.28 -43.55 20.02
CA GLY A 21 -20.87 -42.26 20.59
C GLY A 21 -19.36 -42.08 20.57
N LEU A 22 -18.60 -43.12 20.92
CA LEU A 22 -17.13 -43.12 20.92
C LEU A 22 -16.56 -42.95 19.51
N ILE A 23 -17.17 -43.60 18.50
CA ILE A 23 -16.81 -43.46 17.10
C ILE A 23 -17.04 -42.03 16.60
N ILE A 24 -18.21 -41.44 16.88
CA ILE A 24 -18.54 -40.08 16.46
C ILE A 24 -17.57 -39.07 17.11
N TYR A 25 -17.34 -39.20 18.42
CA TYR A 25 -16.41 -38.35 19.15
C TYR A 25 -14.98 -38.48 18.62
N GLY A 26 -14.54 -39.71 18.33
CA GLY A 26 -13.23 -39.97 17.73
C GLY A 26 -13.07 -39.30 16.37
N LYS A 27 -14.07 -39.40 15.48
CA LYS A 27 -14.04 -38.73 14.18
C LYS A 27 -13.95 -37.22 14.31
N PHE A 28 -14.72 -36.62 15.24
CA PHE A 28 -14.67 -35.18 15.49
C PHE A 28 -13.28 -34.71 15.93
N GLN A 29 -12.64 -35.46 16.85
CA GLN A 29 -11.28 -35.12 17.31
C GLN A 29 -10.23 -35.27 16.21
N ILE A 30 -10.33 -36.30 15.37
CA ILE A 30 -9.42 -36.49 14.23
C ILE A 30 -9.54 -35.32 13.25
N GLU A 31 -10.75 -34.83 12.97
CA GLU A 31 -10.94 -33.67 12.09
C GLU A 31 -10.33 -32.38 12.68
N GLN A 32 -10.47 -32.16 13.98
CA GLN A 32 -9.86 -31.01 14.68
C GLN A 32 -8.33 -31.05 14.59
N ILE A 33 -7.74 -32.21 14.83
CA ILE A 33 -6.28 -32.40 14.74
C ILE A 33 -5.81 -32.20 13.30
N LYS A 34 -6.52 -32.76 12.31
CA LYS A 34 -6.19 -32.60 10.89
C LYS A 34 -6.17 -31.12 10.47
N LYS A 35 -7.14 -30.32 10.92
CA LYS A 35 -7.18 -28.87 10.67
C LYS A 35 -5.97 -28.16 11.29
N LYS A 36 -5.62 -28.49 12.54
CA LYS A 36 -4.46 -27.91 13.23
C LYS A 36 -3.14 -28.23 12.51
N VAL A 37 -2.95 -29.49 12.12
CA VAL A 37 -1.77 -29.93 11.36
C VAL A 37 -1.66 -29.21 10.02
N MET A 38 -2.78 -29.03 9.30
CA MET A 38 -2.78 -28.29 8.03
C MET A 38 -2.35 -26.83 8.23
N ILE A 39 -2.84 -26.15 9.27
CA ILE A 39 -2.44 -24.78 9.61
C ILE A 39 -0.96 -24.70 9.96
N GLU A 40 -0.45 -25.62 10.76
CA GLU A 40 0.98 -25.66 11.12
C GLU A 40 1.87 -25.94 9.91
N GLN A 41 1.45 -26.82 9.00
CA GLN A 41 2.15 -27.08 7.74
C GLN A 41 2.21 -25.82 6.87
N PHE A 42 1.10 -25.09 6.72
CA PHE A 42 1.11 -23.82 5.98
C PHE A 42 2.03 -22.79 6.61
N LYS A 43 1.98 -22.62 7.93
CA LYS A 43 2.88 -21.71 8.66
C LYS A 43 4.34 -22.10 8.46
N SER A 44 4.66 -23.40 8.52
CA SER A 44 6.01 -23.92 8.31
C SER A 44 6.50 -23.68 6.89
N GLN A 45 5.65 -23.89 5.88
CA GLN A 45 5.98 -23.57 4.48
C GLN A 45 6.21 -22.08 4.26
N GLU A 46 5.37 -21.22 4.83
CA GLU A 46 5.54 -19.77 4.76
C GLU A 46 6.85 -19.33 5.43
N LEU A 47 7.16 -19.87 6.61
CA LEU A 47 8.42 -19.61 7.32
C LEU A 47 9.63 -20.03 6.48
N LYS A 48 9.56 -21.20 5.83
CA LYS A 48 10.61 -21.66 4.91
C LYS A 48 10.81 -20.71 3.73
N LYS A 49 9.74 -20.15 3.17
CA LYS A 49 9.83 -19.14 2.09
C LYS A 49 10.54 -17.87 2.58
N LYS A 50 10.14 -17.36 3.75
CA LYS A 50 10.77 -16.18 4.38
C LYS A 50 12.25 -16.42 4.67
N LEU A 51 12.61 -17.59 5.20
CA LEU A 51 14.00 -17.96 5.45
C LEU A 51 14.82 -18.07 4.15
N LYS A 52 14.27 -18.67 3.09
CA LYS A 52 14.93 -18.75 1.78
C LYS A 52 15.19 -17.36 1.20
N LEU A 53 14.22 -16.45 1.31
CA LEU A 53 14.38 -15.06 0.88
C LEU A 53 15.50 -14.38 1.67
N ALA A 54 15.48 -14.49 3.01
CA ALA A 54 16.52 -13.93 3.87
C ALA A 54 17.92 -14.46 3.52
N LEU A 55 18.08 -15.78 3.35
CA LEU A 55 19.36 -16.39 2.99
C LEU A 55 19.85 -15.95 1.60
N HIS A 56 18.95 -15.90 0.62
CA HIS A 56 19.29 -15.40 -0.72
C HIS A 56 19.79 -13.96 -0.65
N THR A 57 19.11 -13.14 0.15
CA THR A 57 19.47 -11.74 0.36
C THR A 57 20.82 -11.58 1.08
N ILE A 58 21.09 -12.38 2.11
CA ILE A 58 22.40 -12.39 2.81
C ILE A 58 23.51 -12.82 1.85
N LYS A 59 23.32 -13.92 1.11
CA LYS A 59 24.32 -14.41 0.16
C LYS A 59 24.62 -13.39 -0.95
N LYS A 60 23.60 -12.66 -1.40
CA LYS A 60 23.76 -11.57 -2.37
C LYS A 60 24.62 -10.44 -1.80
N MET A 61 24.52 -10.17 -0.50
CA MET A 61 25.32 -9.15 0.19
C MET A 61 26.75 -9.60 0.49
N GLU A 62 26.96 -10.88 0.74
CA GLU A 62 28.29 -11.47 0.91
C GLU A 62 29.09 -11.43 -0.41
N ASN A 63 28.43 -11.65 -1.54
CA ASN A 63 29.07 -11.63 -2.86
C ASN A 63 29.43 -10.21 -3.37
N ASP A 64 28.68 -9.17 -2.97
CA ASP A 64 28.96 -7.80 -3.38
C ASP A 64 28.48 -6.77 -2.32
N PRO A 65 29.38 -6.26 -1.47
CA PRO A 65 29.05 -5.36 -0.38
C PRO A 65 28.84 -3.89 -0.80
N ASP A 66 28.61 -3.60 -2.08
CA ASP A 66 28.42 -2.22 -2.56
C ASP A 66 27.16 -1.53 -1.97
N LEU A 67 27.22 -0.21 -1.82
CA LEU A 67 26.16 0.65 -1.28
C LEU A 67 24.82 0.45 -2.00
N VAL A 68 24.87 0.16 -3.30
CA VAL A 68 23.68 -0.09 -4.13
C VAL A 68 22.91 -1.33 -3.63
N HIS A 69 23.59 -2.36 -3.16
CA HIS A 69 22.97 -3.58 -2.64
C HIS A 69 22.36 -3.39 -1.25
N SER A 70 22.98 -2.57 -0.39
CA SER A 70 22.38 -2.17 0.90
C SER A 70 21.04 -1.44 0.74
N ARG A 71 20.86 -0.70 -0.37
CA ARG A 71 19.58 -0.05 -0.69
C ARG A 71 18.52 -1.05 -1.13
N ALA A 72 18.88 -1.96 -2.04
CA ALA A 72 17.96 -3.01 -2.49
C ALA A 72 17.49 -3.84 -1.30
N PHE A 73 18.39 -4.13 -0.36
CA PHE A 73 18.08 -4.74 0.93
C PHE A 73 17.03 -3.95 1.73
N ASN A 74 17.24 -2.64 1.94
CA ASN A 74 16.30 -1.81 2.70
C ASN A 74 14.91 -1.75 2.06
N LEU A 75 14.83 -1.69 0.72
CA LEU A 75 13.56 -1.70 -0.01
C LEU A 75 12.87 -3.06 0.06
N ASP A 76 13.62 -4.16 -0.09
CA ASP A 76 13.07 -5.51 0.02
C ASP A 76 12.62 -5.82 1.46
N TYR A 77 13.36 -5.34 2.46
CA TYR A 77 12.94 -5.38 3.86
C TYR A 77 11.67 -4.57 4.10
N LEU A 78 11.60 -3.34 3.56
CA LEU A 78 10.40 -2.51 3.65
C LEU A 78 9.20 -3.23 3.03
N ARG A 79 9.34 -3.80 1.83
CA ARG A 79 8.27 -4.58 1.16
C ARG A 79 7.79 -5.74 2.03
N MET A 80 8.72 -6.56 2.54
CA MET A 80 8.40 -7.66 3.44
C MET A 80 7.71 -7.17 4.73
N ARG A 81 8.10 -6.02 5.26
CA ARG A 81 7.50 -5.44 6.46
C ARG A 81 6.11 -4.85 6.18
N MET A 82 5.88 -4.32 4.98
CA MET A 82 4.59 -3.81 4.51
C MET A 82 3.52 -4.91 4.30
N ASP A 83 3.91 -6.19 4.26
CA ASP A 83 2.96 -7.32 4.31
C ASP A 83 2.28 -7.45 5.68
N GLU A 84 2.93 -7.00 6.75
CA GLU A 84 2.34 -7.05 8.09
C GLU A 84 1.25 -5.97 8.24
N ALA A 85 0.02 -6.40 8.51
CA ALA A 85 -1.13 -5.50 8.60
C ALA A 85 -0.96 -4.40 9.66
N GLY A 86 -0.35 -4.71 10.81
CA GLY A 86 -0.09 -3.73 11.89
C GLY A 86 0.89 -2.65 11.45
N PHE A 87 2.07 -3.05 11.00
CA PHE A 87 3.08 -2.14 10.46
C PHE A 87 2.54 -1.28 9.32
N ARG A 88 1.90 -1.92 8.32
CA ARG A 88 1.31 -1.24 7.15
C ARG A 88 0.33 -0.14 7.55
N SER A 89 -0.56 -0.43 8.52
CA SER A 89 -1.55 0.54 9.00
C SER A 89 -0.89 1.76 9.66
N VAL A 90 0.11 1.54 10.51
CA VAL A 90 0.85 2.62 11.20
C VAL A 90 1.54 3.53 10.17
N ILE A 91 2.26 2.94 9.21
CA ILE A 91 2.97 3.68 8.17
C ILE A 91 2.00 4.48 7.29
N PHE A 92 0.91 3.87 6.83
CA PHE A 92 -0.09 4.57 6.01
C PHE A 92 -0.78 5.72 6.74
N ASN A 93 -1.09 5.53 8.02
CA ASN A 93 -1.68 6.60 8.83
C ASN A 93 -0.68 7.76 9.02
N GLN A 94 0.60 7.46 9.27
CA GLN A 94 1.64 8.48 9.36
C GLN A 94 1.77 9.27 8.05
N ILE A 95 1.81 8.58 6.91
CA ILE A 95 1.87 9.21 5.58
C ILE A 95 0.65 10.09 5.35
N LYS A 96 -0.56 9.59 5.62
CA LYS A 96 -1.81 10.34 5.44
C LYS A 96 -1.80 11.65 6.23
N VAL A 97 -1.39 11.61 7.50
CA VAL A 97 -1.29 12.82 8.36
C VAL A 97 -0.26 13.80 7.81
N LYS A 98 0.93 13.33 7.43
CA LYS A 98 1.99 14.20 6.90
C LYS A 98 1.60 14.86 5.57
N ILE A 99 0.97 14.12 4.66
CA ILE A 99 0.47 14.68 3.39
C ILE A 99 -0.65 15.69 3.67
N THR A 100 -1.61 15.35 4.55
CA THR A 100 -2.72 16.25 4.86
C THR A 100 -2.24 17.57 5.45
N ASN A 101 -1.22 17.53 6.31
CA ASN A 101 -0.66 18.73 6.91
C ASN A 101 0.19 19.51 5.92
N LEU A 102 1.25 18.90 5.35
CA LEU A 102 2.22 19.60 4.51
C LEU A 102 1.65 19.98 3.15
N ILE A 103 1.03 19.03 2.45
CA ILE A 103 0.46 19.28 1.13
C ILE A 103 -0.86 20.03 1.25
N GLY A 104 -1.69 19.72 2.25
CA GLY A 104 -2.92 20.48 2.50
C GLY A 104 -2.64 21.96 2.77
N GLU A 105 -1.63 22.29 3.57
CA GLU A 105 -1.19 23.67 3.80
C GLU A 105 -0.61 24.30 2.53
N ALA A 106 0.27 23.59 1.81
CA ALA A 106 0.82 24.06 0.54
C ALA A 106 -0.26 24.28 -0.53
N LEU A 107 -1.40 23.59 -0.44
CA LEU A 107 -2.54 23.75 -1.35
C LEU A 107 -3.56 24.80 -0.90
N ARG A 108 -3.48 25.37 0.31
CA ARG A 108 -4.44 26.40 0.75
C ARG A 108 -4.35 27.67 -0.11
N PRO A 109 -5.48 28.35 -0.40
CA PRO A 109 -5.47 29.63 -1.09
C PRO A 109 -4.70 30.65 -0.24
N ASN A 110 -3.61 31.20 -0.77
CA ASN A 110 -2.92 32.31 -0.11
C ASN A 110 -3.60 33.62 -0.53
N THR A 111 -4.41 34.18 0.35
CA THR A 111 -5.11 35.46 0.14
C THR A 111 -4.16 36.63 -0.06
N ALA A 112 -2.89 36.54 0.37
CA ALA A 112 -1.92 37.63 0.21
C ALA A 112 -1.42 37.81 -1.24
N LYS A 113 -1.38 36.75 -2.06
CA LYS A 113 -0.96 36.85 -3.48
C LYS A 113 -2.11 37.18 -4.43
N ASN A 114 -3.34 36.88 -4.03
CA ASN A 114 -4.53 37.16 -4.84
C ASN A 114 -4.97 38.64 -4.78
N ALA A 115 -4.37 39.45 -3.91
CA ALA A 115 -4.66 40.87 -3.78
C ALA A 115 -4.16 41.73 -4.97
N LEU A 116 -3.31 41.18 -5.86
CA LEU A 116 -2.73 41.92 -6.99
C LEU A 116 -3.35 41.56 -8.37
N GLY A 117 -4.44 40.80 -8.43
CA GLY A 117 -5.15 40.53 -9.70
C GLY A 117 -4.39 39.68 -10.73
N ILE A 118 -3.20 39.17 -10.40
CA ILE A 118 -2.45 38.24 -11.25
C ILE A 118 -3.06 36.85 -11.06
N VAL A 119 -3.77 36.36 -12.07
CA VAL A 119 -4.13 34.95 -12.20
C VAL A 119 -2.83 34.16 -12.32
N GLY A 120 -2.33 33.71 -11.17
CA GLY A 120 -0.99 33.14 -11.06
C GLY A 120 -0.83 31.86 -11.85
N ALA A 121 0.25 31.80 -12.64
CA ALA A 121 0.81 30.57 -13.17
C ALA A 121 0.85 29.46 -12.10
N GLY A 122 0.65 28.22 -12.53
CA GLY A 122 0.50 27.05 -11.65
C GLY A 122 1.53 27.03 -10.51
N ARG A 123 1.06 26.79 -9.28
CA ARG A 123 1.93 26.84 -8.09
C ARG A 123 2.72 25.55 -7.97
N GLN A 124 4.03 25.62 -8.11
CA GLN A 124 4.90 24.48 -7.82
C GLN A 124 4.95 24.19 -6.31
N ILE A 125 4.86 22.91 -5.97
CA ILE A 125 4.90 22.33 -4.63
C ILE A 125 6.08 21.38 -4.66
N ASN A 126 7.08 21.61 -3.81
CA ASN A 126 8.22 20.73 -3.64
C ASN A 126 8.41 20.49 -2.15
N GLU A 127 7.74 19.46 -1.65
CA GLU A 127 7.73 19.13 -0.22
C GLU A 127 8.37 17.77 -0.01
N THR A 128 9.14 17.65 1.08
CA THR A 128 9.85 16.43 1.43
C THR A 128 9.64 16.10 2.89
N PHE A 129 9.31 14.85 3.21
CA PHE A 129 9.11 14.42 4.59
C PHE A 129 9.58 12.99 4.85
N ASP A 130 9.97 12.76 6.09
CA ASP A 130 10.54 11.48 6.55
C ASP A 130 9.44 10.56 7.09
N VAL A 131 9.45 9.29 6.72
CA VAL A 131 8.62 8.25 7.32
C VAL A 131 9.46 7.56 8.38
N THR A 132 8.98 7.55 9.62
CA THR A 132 9.75 7.09 10.78
C THR A 132 9.12 5.87 11.41
N TYR A 133 9.95 5.03 12.02
CA TYR A 133 9.52 3.88 12.81
C TYR A 133 10.12 3.95 14.21
N GLU A 134 9.30 3.66 15.20
CA GLU A 134 9.73 3.51 16.59
C GLU A 134 10.18 2.07 16.79
N VAL A 135 11.47 1.89 17.09
CA VAL A 135 12.02 0.61 17.52
C VAL A 135 12.04 0.62 19.04
N GLU A 136 11.34 -0.33 19.66
CA GLU A 136 11.48 -0.60 21.10
C GLU A 136 12.90 -1.12 21.34
N ALA A 137 13.77 -0.30 21.96
CA ALA A 137 15.08 -0.78 22.38
C ALA A 137 14.96 -1.53 23.72
N GLN A 138 15.91 -2.43 23.99
CA GLN A 138 15.92 -3.36 25.13
C GLN A 138 15.98 -2.70 26.53
N GLU A 139 15.86 -1.38 26.65
CA GLU A 139 15.93 -0.62 27.92
C GLU A 139 14.79 0.40 28.09
N GLY A 140 13.64 0.19 27.43
CA GLY A 140 12.47 1.09 27.58
C GLY A 140 12.65 2.48 26.94
N LYS A 141 13.72 2.69 26.17
CA LYS A 141 13.92 3.87 25.32
C LYS A 141 13.50 3.53 23.90
N SER A 142 12.48 4.21 23.38
CA SER A 142 12.11 4.08 21.96
C SER A 142 13.06 4.90 21.10
N ASN A 143 13.76 4.24 20.18
CA ASN A 143 14.61 4.92 19.21
C ASN A 143 13.81 5.14 17.92
N LYS A 144 13.66 6.41 17.52
CA LYS A 144 13.00 6.81 16.26
C LYS A 144 14.00 6.71 15.11
N GLY A 145 13.83 5.72 14.25
CA GLY A 145 14.58 5.58 13.00
C GLY A 145 13.82 6.14 11.81
N VAL A 146 14.53 6.66 10.80
CA VAL A 146 13.94 7.01 9.50
C VAL A 146 13.94 5.77 8.61
N LEU A 147 12.77 5.32 8.15
CA LEU A 147 12.65 4.18 7.25
C LEU A 147 12.96 4.58 5.80
N PHE A 148 12.28 5.62 5.34
CA PHE A 148 12.43 6.18 4.00
C PHE A 148 11.89 7.61 3.97
N ARG A 149 12.22 8.34 2.90
CA ARG A 149 11.80 9.72 2.67
C ARG A 149 10.86 9.77 1.48
N ILE A 150 9.88 10.65 1.50
CA ILE A 150 9.00 10.92 0.36
C ILE A 150 9.20 12.36 -0.07
N GLN A 151 9.46 12.58 -1.36
CA GLN A 151 9.50 13.89 -1.99
C GLN A 151 8.36 14.01 -3.01
N ILE A 152 7.60 15.09 -2.90
CA ILE A 152 6.44 15.39 -3.75
C ILE A 152 6.75 16.68 -4.52
N LYS A 153 6.86 16.55 -5.85
CA LYS A 153 7.04 17.65 -6.80
C LYS A 153 5.82 17.73 -7.72
N LEU A 154 4.93 18.67 -7.42
CA LEU A 154 3.66 18.84 -8.14
C LEU A 154 3.46 20.30 -8.53
N THR A 155 2.78 20.55 -9.64
CA THR A 155 2.32 21.89 -10.02
C THR A 155 0.82 21.96 -9.83
N LYS A 156 0.36 22.79 -8.91
CA LYS A 156 -1.06 23.02 -8.64
C LYS A 156 -1.71 23.80 -9.79
N LEU A 157 -2.76 23.23 -10.38
CA LEU A 157 -3.66 23.95 -11.27
C LEU A 157 -4.79 24.65 -10.47
N PRO A 158 -5.20 25.89 -10.82
CA PRO A 158 -6.07 26.74 -9.99
C PRO A 158 -7.48 26.20 -9.68
N THR A 159 -8.00 25.25 -10.46
CA THR A 159 -9.39 24.76 -10.41
C THR A 159 -9.62 23.62 -9.42
N GLN A 160 -8.59 23.16 -8.70
CA GLN A 160 -8.62 21.90 -7.95
C GLN A 160 -8.87 22.09 -6.44
N THR A 161 -9.70 21.22 -5.87
CA THR A 161 -9.95 21.20 -4.41
C THR A 161 -8.82 20.49 -3.69
N SER A 162 -8.23 21.15 -2.69
CA SER A 162 -7.05 20.65 -1.96
C SER A 162 -7.25 19.26 -1.35
N PHE A 163 -8.48 18.92 -0.97
CA PHE A 163 -8.83 17.63 -0.38
C PHE A 163 -8.76 16.48 -1.38
N ALA A 164 -9.30 16.66 -2.59
CA ALA A 164 -9.29 15.63 -3.62
C ALA A 164 -7.84 15.28 -4.02
N THR A 165 -7.00 16.30 -4.20
CA THR A 165 -5.58 16.14 -4.53
C THR A 165 -4.82 15.38 -3.44
N VAL A 166 -5.04 15.72 -2.16
CA VAL A 166 -4.43 15.00 -1.03
C VAL A 166 -4.83 13.52 -1.01
N ASN A 167 -6.10 13.21 -1.28
CA ASN A 167 -6.58 11.83 -1.30
C ASN A 167 -6.02 11.03 -2.48
N GLU A 168 -5.95 11.63 -3.68
CA GLU A 168 -5.32 11.01 -4.85
C GLU A 168 -3.84 10.71 -4.60
N ILE A 169 -3.07 11.66 -4.09
CA ILE A 169 -1.66 11.46 -3.73
C ILE A 169 -1.51 10.34 -2.69
N THR A 170 -2.35 10.34 -1.66
CA THR A 170 -2.32 9.32 -0.60
C THR A 170 -2.60 7.93 -1.15
N ASN A 171 -3.60 7.80 -2.01
CA ASN A 171 -3.94 6.54 -2.66
C ASN A 171 -2.83 6.08 -3.60
N CYS A 172 -2.18 7.02 -4.30
CA CYS A 172 -1.05 6.69 -5.15
C CYS A 172 0.12 6.08 -4.36
N ILE A 173 0.54 6.76 -3.29
CA ILE A 173 1.61 6.27 -2.43
C ILE A 173 1.26 4.91 -1.81
N LYS A 174 -0.01 4.71 -1.43
CA LYS A 174 -0.50 3.43 -0.91
C LYS A 174 -0.32 2.28 -1.92
N THR A 175 -0.60 2.52 -3.20
CA THR A 175 -0.48 1.49 -4.25
C THR A 175 0.98 1.08 -4.47
N VAL A 176 1.92 2.02 -4.52
CA VAL A 176 3.36 1.72 -4.72
C VAL A 176 4.00 1.05 -3.52
N LEU A 177 3.53 1.36 -2.31
CA LEU A 177 4.02 0.72 -1.10
C LEU A 177 3.33 -0.62 -0.79
N SER A 178 2.37 -1.04 -1.62
CA SER A 178 1.74 -2.35 -1.50
C SER A 178 2.64 -3.44 -2.11
N ALA A 179 2.71 -4.59 -1.43
CA ALA A 179 3.67 -5.66 -1.69
C ALA A 179 3.55 -6.34 -3.06
N ASP A 180 2.40 -6.21 -3.73
CA ASP A 180 2.16 -6.80 -5.05
C ASP A 180 2.66 -5.93 -6.22
N SER A 181 3.25 -4.76 -5.96
CA SER A 181 3.78 -3.90 -7.03
C SER A 181 5.21 -4.30 -7.42
N ASP A 182 5.33 -5.18 -8.40
CA ASP A 182 6.59 -5.44 -9.13
C ASP A 182 7.05 -4.23 -9.98
N GLN A 183 6.26 -3.15 -9.99
CA GLN A 183 6.48 -1.97 -10.80
C GLN A 183 7.46 -1.01 -10.10
N ALA A 184 8.74 -1.12 -10.46
CA ALA A 184 9.78 -0.18 -10.01
C ALA A 184 9.49 1.29 -10.40
N ASN A 185 8.71 1.49 -11.47
CA ASN A 185 8.22 2.77 -11.94
C ASN A 185 6.72 2.66 -12.16
N TRP A 186 5.93 3.37 -11.36
CA TRP A 186 4.48 3.44 -11.54
C TRP A 186 4.10 4.84 -12.01
N GLN A 187 3.19 4.91 -12.98
CA GLN A 187 2.75 6.15 -13.61
C GLN A 187 1.26 6.38 -13.34
N PRO A 188 0.87 6.82 -12.14
CA PRO A 188 -0.51 7.19 -11.87
C PRO A 188 -0.87 8.51 -12.54
N THR A 189 -2.17 8.69 -12.71
CA THR A 189 -2.74 9.96 -13.15
C THR A 189 -3.31 10.68 -11.94
N ILE A 190 -2.79 11.88 -11.64
CA ILE A 190 -3.38 12.78 -10.63
C ILE A 190 -4.11 13.87 -11.40
N HIS A 191 -5.43 13.93 -11.27
CA HIS A 191 -6.29 14.89 -11.96
C HIS A 191 -6.05 15.02 -13.49
N GLY A 192 -5.84 13.90 -14.19
CA GLY A 192 -5.60 13.88 -15.64
C GLY A 192 -4.16 14.11 -16.08
N GLN A 193 -3.24 14.40 -15.14
CA GLN A 193 -1.83 14.61 -15.43
C GLN A 193 -1.01 13.39 -15.02
N ILE A 194 -0.12 12.95 -15.91
CA ILE A 194 0.75 11.80 -15.66
C ILE A 194 1.80 12.20 -14.63
N VAL A 195 1.89 11.41 -13.57
CA VAL A 195 2.86 11.57 -12.50
C VAL A 195 3.76 10.33 -12.52
N LEU A 196 5.06 10.53 -12.39
CA LEU A 196 6.04 9.48 -12.25
C LEU A 196 6.33 9.26 -10.76
N MET A 197 6.16 8.04 -10.29
CA MET A 197 6.65 7.60 -8.99
C MET A 197 7.82 6.63 -9.17
N SER A 198 8.96 6.97 -8.58
CA SER A 198 10.15 6.13 -8.61
C SER A 198 11.00 6.29 -7.35
N TRP A 199 11.72 5.24 -6.99
CA TRP A 199 12.73 5.30 -5.94
C TRP A 199 14.02 5.92 -6.51
N ASP A 200 14.47 7.03 -5.92
CA ASP A 200 15.69 7.70 -6.34
C ASP A 200 16.92 6.80 -6.08
N LYS A 201 17.65 6.52 -7.17
CA LYS A 201 18.84 5.68 -7.18
C LYS A 201 20.11 6.43 -6.80
N LYS A 202 20.07 7.76 -6.61
CA LYS A 202 21.24 8.60 -6.26
C LYS A 202 21.30 9.01 -4.79
N ALA A 203 20.21 8.87 -4.03
CA ALA A 203 20.18 9.22 -2.61
C ALA A 203 21.06 8.29 -1.75
N LYS A 204 21.65 8.87 -0.68
CA LYS A 204 22.45 8.20 0.39
C LYS A 204 21.59 7.12 1.13
N PRO A 205 22.08 6.35 2.14
CA PRO A 205 21.58 4.99 2.43
C PRO A 205 20.07 4.88 2.73
N THR A 206 19.41 5.97 3.12
CA THR A 206 17.96 6.06 3.30
C THR A 206 17.23 6.15 1.94
N PRO A 207 16.32 5.22 1.62
CA PRO A 207 15.55 5.26 0.37
C PRO A 207 14.72 6.55 0.26
N LEU A 208 14.69 7.13 -0.95
CA LEU A 208 13.88 8.31 -1.28
C LEU A 208 12.86 7.95 -2.36
N LEU A 209 11.58 8.07 -2.06
CA LEU A 209 10.49 7.94 -3.03
C LEU A 209 10.18 9.32 -3.60
N VAL A 210 10.32 9.48 -4.91
CA VAL A 210 10.02 10.72 -5.61
C VAL A 210 8.72 10.57 -6.38
N LEU A 211 7.80 11.50 -6.17
CA LEU A 211 6.59 11.69 -6.94
C LEU A 211 6.75 12.99 -7.72
N GLU A 212 6.88 12.90 -9.04
CA GLU A 212 7.16 14.02 -9.93
C GLU A 212 6.14 14.08 -11.06
N GLN A 213 5.56 15.25 -11.27
CA GLN A 213 4.64 15.46 -12.38
C GLN A 213 5.40 15.56 -13.70
N SER A 214 4.97 14.80 -14.73
CA SER A 214 5.55 14.93 -16.07
C SER A 214 5.16 16.26 -16.71
N GLU A 215 6.15 16.99 -17.22
CA GLU A 215 5.95 18.24 -17.95
C GLU A 215 5.22 18.02 -19.29
N GLU A 216 5.22 16.80 -19.83
CA GLU A 216 4.64 16.44 -21.13
C GLU A 216 3.10 16.42 -21.12
N GLY A 217 2.46 16.39 -19.94
CA GLY A 217 1.00 16.37 -19.78
C GLY A 217 0.32 17.74 -19.65
N VAL A 218 1.07 18.85 -19.59
CA VAL A 218 0.50 20.20 -19.37
C VAL A 218 -0.04 20.82 -20.68
N ASN A 219 0.26 20.23 -21.84
CA ASN A 219 -0.06 20.80 -23.15
C ASN A 219 -1.24 20.14 -23.87
N ILE A 220 -2.12 19.44 -23.15
CA ILE A 220 -3.41 19.02 -23.72
C ILE A 220 -4.43 20.11 -23.40
N THR A 221 -4.36 21.21 -24.13
CA THR A 221 -5.46 22.17 -24.18
C THR A 221 -6.67 21.41 -24.72
N PHE A 222 -7.70 21.21 -23.89
CA PHE A 222 -9.01 20.79 -24.39
C PHE A 222 -9.50 21.87 -25.35
N ARG A 223 -9.19 21.73 -26.64
CA ARG A 223 -9.85 22.50 -27.70
C ARG A 223 -11.29 22.00 -27.77
N SER A 224 -12.16 22.58 -26.95
CA SER A 224 -13.58 22.61 -27.28
C SER A 224 -13.70 23.44 -28.56
N HIS A 225 -13.82 22.78 -29.71
CA HIS A 225 -14.26 23.44 -30.93
C HIS A 225 -15.70 23.92 -30.69
N PRO A 226 -15.98 25.24 -30.67
CA PRO A 226 -17.35 25.69 -30.73
C PRO A 226 -17.89 25.29 -32.10
N LEU A 227 -18.98 24.51 -32.12
CA LEU A 227 -19.70 24.18 -33.33
C LEU A 227 -20.25 25.51 -33.89
N LYS A 228 -19.59 26.03 -34.92
CA LYS A 228 -19.98 27.26 -35.59
C LYS A 228 -21.09 26.93 -36.60
N THR A 229 -22.32 26.73 -36.13
CA THR A 229 -23.52 26.78 -36.98
C THR A 229 -23.90 28.24 -37.19
N GLY A 230 -23.16 28.91 -38.08
CA GLY A 230 -23.54 30.19 -38.66
C GLY A 230 -24.06 29.96 -40.07
N ILE A 231 -25.37 30.09 -40.25
CA ILE A 231 -26.05 30.12 -41.55
C ILE A 231 -25.62 31.41 -42.27
N PRO A 232 -25.06 31.38 -43.48
CA PRO A 232 -24.81 32.60 -44.24
C PRO A 232 -26.09 33.02 -44.97
N LEU A 233 -26.61 34.19 -44.61
CA LEU A 233 -27.47 34.98 -45.51
C LEU A 233 -26.54 35.68 -46.50
N SER A 234 -26.59 35.26 -47.77
CA SER A 234 -25.98 35.97 -48.89
C SER A 234 -27.11 36.33 -49.85
N GLY A 235 -27.44 37.61 -49.91
CA GLY A 235 -28.23 38.19 -50.99
C GLY A 235 -27.31 38.87 -51.99
N ASP A 236 -27.72 38.74 -53.26
CA ASP A 236 -27.45 39.58 -54.43
C ASP A 236 -26.06 39.57 -55.10
N VAL A 237 -26.07 39.07 -56.35
CA VAL A 237 -25.39 39.69 -57.50
C VAL A 237 -26.32 39.52 -58.73
N ASP A 238 -26.71 40.66 -59.31
CA ASP A 238 -27.21 40.94 -60.67
C ASP A 238 -28.27 40.03 -61.36
#